data_AF-A0A2I1HU98-F1
#
_entry.id   AF-A0A2I1HU98-F1
#
_cell.length_a   1.000
_cell.length_b   1.000
_cell.length_c   1.000
_cell.angle_alpha   90.00
_cell.angle_beta   90.00
_cell.angle_gamma   90.00
#
_symmetry.space_group_name_H-M   'P 1'
#
loop_
_entity.id
_entity.type
_entity.pdbx_description
1 polymer ?
#
loop_
_entity_poly.entity_id
_entity_poly.type
_entity_poly.pdbx_seq_one_letter_code
_entity_poly.pdbx_strand_id
1 'polypeptide(L)'
;MEKEHPKKKEAQKEYSKALSGINRKVKDHDHISGKFRGPAHDVCNKKLRIGSFETKVPLICHNFCGYDSHPLMKVVSKFTADKLNCIPENIGKYKAMDVGQLRFLDSFQHMAMGLDNLVACLGENPEKFPLSVKHFTEKGYSIDKIKLLFRKGVFPYDWTNAWEKFDRTSLPPRKGFYSLLSQKNISKEDYEHAQKVWQEFEMKNFGEYHDLYLETDVLLLADVFMNYTIMCLQDDGLDPSHYVSAPGMFNDSLYKSSGAELKLMTNMDEYLTVEKGIRGGMTMSSHRYAKANNPQCLDYESSKPNSWIMYEDMNALYSGAMTQYMPTEILGKVDPEEVPDIQSIAPDADIGYTLEVDLEVPVHLHDYFTDYPLAPEKQIVPENWLSPYNAKLVQDKEVGGGKYVTGEKLVQHLYPKKNYVVHYRALQLYMRQG
;
A
#
# COMPACT_ATOMS: atom_id res chain seq x y z
N MET A 1 30.15 25.65 -47.53
CA MET A 1 28.92 26.48 -47.46
C MET A 1 27.83 25.76 -48.23
N GLU A 2 27.17 24.78 -47.61
CA GLU A 2 26.02 24.10 -48.21
C GLU A 2 24.80 25.03 -48.17
N LYS A 3 24.20 25.25 -49.33
CA LYS A 3 22.96 26.02 -49.46
C LYS A 3 21.82 25.20 -48.83
N GLU A 4 21.37 25.62 -47.65
CA GLU A 4 20.14 25.09 -47.06
C GLU A 4 19.00 25.15 -48.08
N HIS A 5 18.45 23.98 -48.42
CA HIS A 5 17.39 23.83 -49.42
C HIS A 5 16.17 24.70 -49.08
N PRO A 6 15.62 25.49 -50.03
CA PRO A 6 14.45 26.36 -49.82
C PRO A 6 13.24 25.66 -49.21
N LYS A 7 13.02 24.39 -49.59
CA LYS A 7 11.93 23.54 -49.08
C LYS A 7 12.04 23.22 -47.58
N LYS A 8 13.27 23.13 -47.04
CA LYS A 8 13.50 22.86 -45.61
C LYS A 8 13.19 24.10 -44.76
N LYS A 9 13.49 25.30 -45.29
CA LYS A 9 13.11 26.58 -44.69
C LYS A 9 11.61 26.83 -44.74
N GLU A 10 10.93 26.48 -45.83
CA GLU A 10 9.46 26.55 -45.89
C GLU A 10 8.79 25.58 -44.91
N ALA A 11 9.24 24.31 -44.86
CA ALA A 11 8.71 23.33 -43.90
C ALA A 11 8.95 23.73 -42.44
N GLN A 12 10.12 24.26 -42.09
CA GLN A 12 10.38 24.82 -40.75
C GLN A 12 9.50 26.04 -40.46
N LYS A 13 9.25 26.89 -41.45
CA LYS A 13 8.41 28.08 -41.28
C LYS A 13 6.94 27.70 -41.11
N GLU A 14 6.43 26.72 -41.85
CA GLU A 14 5.09 26.15 -41.65
C GLU A 14 4.96 25.44 -40.31
N TYR A 15 5.97 24.65 -39.90
CA TYR A 15 6.00 23.99 -38.60
C TYR A 15 6.05 24.99 -37.43
N SER A 16 6.88 26.05 -37.51
CA SER A 16 6.87 27.14 -36.53
C SER A 16 5.55 27.92 -36.52
N LYS A 17 4.91 28.10 -37.69
CA LYS A 17 3.61 28.79 -37.79
C LYS A 17 2.50 27.93 -37.17
N ALA A 18 2.52 26.61 -37.39
CA ALA A 18 1.63 25.65 -36.75
C ALA A 18 1.83 25.61 -35.22
N LEU A 19 3.09 25.55 -34.75
CA LEU A 19 3.43 25.65 -33.33
C LEU A 19 2.97 26.98 -32.71
N SER A 20 3.10 28.10 -33.42
CA SER A 20 2.64 29.41 -32.94
C SER A 20 1.11 29.51 -32.81
N GLY A 21 0.36 28.77 -33.63
CA GLY A 21 -1.09 28.66 -33.52
C GLY A 21 -1.55 27.83 -32.31
N ILE A 22 -0.76 26.81 -31.93
CA ILE A 22 -0.99 25.96 -30.74
C ILE A 22 -0.55 26.67 -29.45
N ASN A 23 0.51 27.47 -29.52
CA ASN A 23 1.09 28.22 -28.39
C ASN A 23 0.59 29.66 -28.29
N ARG A 24 -0.66 29.94 -28.68
CA ARG A 24 -1.28 31.25 -28.47
C ARG A 24 -1.18 31.62 -26.98
N LYS A 25 -0.46 32.69 -26.67
CA LYS A 25 -0.28 33.18 -25.29
C LYS A 25 -1.58 33.82 -24.81
N VAL A 26 -2.12 33.32 -23.70
CA VAL A 26 -3.33 33.84 -23.05
C VAL A 26 -3.02 34.22 -21.60
N LYS A 27 -3.91 35.01 -21.00
CA LYS A 27 -3.83 35.36 -19.59
C LYS A 27 -4.41 34.21 -18.76
N ASP A 28 -3.55 33.48 -18.06
CA ASP A 28 -3.97 32.48 -17.09
C ASP A 28 -4.42 33.15 -15.79
N HIS A 29 -5.48 32.60 -15.22
CA HIS A 29 -6.05 33.07 -13.96
C HIS A 29 -6.49 31.87 -13.15
N ASP A 30 -6.53 32.04 -11.84
CA ASP A 30 -7.14 31.08 -10.94
C ASP A 30 -8.66 31.03 -11.19
N HIS A 31 -9.19 29.86 -11.55
CA HIS A 31 -10.61 29.73 -11.88
C HIS A 31 -11.54 29.72 -10.65
N ILE A 32 -10.99 29.70 -9.42
CA ILE A 32 -11.75 29.81 -8.17
C ILE A 32 -11.75 31.27 -7.69
N SER A 33 -10.56 31.86 -7.55
CA SER A 33 -10.36 33.21 -6.99
C SER A 33 -10.32 34.33 -8.02
N GLY A 34 -10.21 34.01 -9.32
CA GLY A 34 -10.10 34.97 -10.42
C GLY A 34 -8.74 35.67 -10.52
N LYS A 35 -7.77 35.37 -9.64
CA LYS A 35 -6.46 36.03 -9.59
C LYS A 35 -5.59 35.65 -10.79
N PHE A 36 -4.98 36.64 -11.44
CA PHE A 36 -4.02 36.42 -12.51
C PHE A 36 -2.78 35.67 -12.01
N ARG A 37 -2.42 34.55 -12.66
CA ARG A 37 -1.27 33.71 -12.28
C ARG A 37 -0.06 33.94 -13.19
N GLY A 38 -0.30 34.33 -14.43
CA GLY A 38 0.76 34.57 -15.41
C GLY A 38 0.27 34.33 -16.84
N PRO A 39 1.16 34.42 -17.83
CA PRO A 39 0.84 34.01 -19.18
C PRO A 39 1.00 32.49 -19.36
N ALA A 40 0.05 31.85 -20.04
CA ALA A 40 0.11 30.44 -20.43
C ALA A 40 -0.20 30.26 -21.92
N HIS A 41 0.12 29.10 -22.50
CA HIS A 41 -0.42 28.72 -23.81
C HIS A 41 -1.93 28.48 -23.69
N ASP A 42 -2.71 28.83 -24.71
CA ASP A 42 -4.17 28.65 -24.75
C ASP A 42 -4.58 27.21 -24.43
N VAL A 43 -3.83 26.23 -24.97
CA VAL A 43 -4.03 24.80 -24.68
C VAL A 43 -3.73 24.47 -23.22
N CYS A 44 -2.61 24.95 -22.67
CA CYS A 44 -2.26 24.74 -21.26
C CYS A 44 -3.30 25.38 -20.32
N ASN A 45 -3.75 26.60 -20.63
CA ASN A 45 -4.79 27.32 -19.89
C ASN A 45 -6.13 26.57 -19.91
N LYS A 46 -6.52 26.00 -21.08
CA LYS A 46 -7.71 25.16 -21.19
C LYS A 46 -7.59 23.86 -20.40
N LYS A 47 -6.39 23.26 -20.32
CA LYS A 47 -6.14 22.07 -19.49
C LYS A 47 -6.19 22.37 -17.98
N LEU A 48 -5.87 23.60 -17.58
CA LEU A 48 -5.98 24.09 -16.20
C LEU A 48 -7.43 24.46 -15.82
N ARG A 49 -8.40 24.20 -16.70
CA ARG A 49 -9.78 24.62 -16.47
C ARG A 49 -10.39 23.85 -15.32
N ILE A 50 -10.84 24.60 -14.32
CA ILE A 50 -11.70 24.07 -13.27
C ILE A 50 -13.12 23.94 -13.82
N GLY A 51 -13.53 22.70 -14.07
CA GLY A 51 -14.85 22.34 -14.55
C GLY A 51 -15.47 21.26 -13.67
N SER A 52 -16.81 21.22 -13.59
CA SER A 52 -17.54 20.29 -12.73
C SER A 52 -17.26 18.81 -12.99
N PHE A 53 -16.76 18.45 -14.17
CA PHE A 53 -16.39 17.07 -14.50
C PHE A 53 -14.87 16.85 -14.61
N GLU A 54 -14.12 17.93 -14.86
CA GLU A 54 -12.67 17.94 -15.07
C GLU A 54 -11.91 17.98 -13.74
N THR A 55 -12.40 18.75 -12.76
CA THR A 55 -11.80 18.86 -11.43
C THR A 55 -12.56 17.98 -10.46
N LYS A 56 -11.97 16.85 -10.10
CA LYS A 56 -12.55 15.96 -9.08
C LYS A 56 -12.33 16.53 -7.68
N VAL A 57 -13.37 16.47 -6.86
CA VAL A 57 -13.30 16.79 -5.43
C VAL A 57 -13.10 15.48 -4.67
N PRO A 58 -11.94 15.25 -4.06
CA PRO A 58 -11.69 14.03 -3.30
C PRO A 58 -12.54 14.01 -2.03
N LEU A 59 -13.26 12.90 -1.84
CA LEU A 59 -13.98 12.55 -0.62
C LEU A 59 -13.25 11.38 0.01
N ILE A 60 -12.62 11.64 1.15
CA ILE A 60 -11.82 10.64 1.86
C ILE A 60 -12.72 9.91 2.85
N CYS A 61 -12.85 8.60 2.65
CA CYS A 61 -13.60 7.70 3.53
C CYS A 61 -12.63 6.62 4.04
N HIS A 62 -12.73 6.25 5.32
CA HIS A 62 -11.83 5.25 5.89
C HIS A 62 -12.40 3.85 5.72
N ASN A 63 -11.69 2.99 4.99
CA ASN A 63 -12.13 1.65 4.61
C ASN A 63 -13.43 1.66 3.79
N PHE A 64 -13.52 2.62 2.87
CA PHE A 64 -14.62 2.76 1.93
C PHE A 64 -14.90 1.46 1.16
N CYS A 65 -13.84 0.80 0.67
CA CYS A 65 -13.96 -0.43 -0.12
C CYS A 65 -14.57 -1.58 0.68
N GLY A 66 -14.34 -1.59 2.00
CA GLY A 66 -14.80 -2.66 2.89
C GLY A 66 -16.21 -2.45 3.44
N TYR A 67 -16.65 -1.20 3.58
CA TYR A 67 -17.91 -0.88 4.27
C TYR A 67 -18.80 0.06 3.46
N ASP A 68 -18.48 1.37 3.42
CA ASP A 68 -19.40 2.42 2.98
C ASP A 68 -19.78 2.37 1.50
N SER A 69 -18.91 1.80 0.66
CA SER A 69 -19.19 1.63 -0.77
C SER A 69 -20.45 0.78 -1.02
N HIS A 70 -20.70 -0.25 -0.21
CA HIS A 70 -21.84 -1.16 -0.39
C HIS A 70 -23.21 -0.49 -0.26
N PRO A 71 -23.55 0.21 0.85
CA PRO A 71 -24.81 0.92 0.95
C PRO A 71 -24.88 2.09 -0.05
N LEU A 72 -23.75 2.77 -0.30
CA LEU A 72 -23.71 3.87 -1.26
C LEU A 72 -24.08 3.38 -2.68
N MET A 73 -23.68 2.18 -3.08
CA MET A 73 -24.01 1.61 -4.40
C MET A 73 -25.48 1.36 -4.64
N LYS A 74 -26.26 1.13 -3.58
CA LYS A 74 -27.72 1.06 -3.69
C LYS A 74 -28.33 2.41 -4.07
N VAL A 75 -27.68 3.51 -3.73
CA VAL A 75 -28.12 4.87 -4.06
C VAL A 75 -27.55 5.30 -5.41
N VAL A 76 -26.26 5.08 -5.64
CA VAL A 76 -25.55 5.53 -6.84
C VAL A 76 -25.99 4.80 -8.10
N SER A 77 -26.44 3.55 -8.00
CA SER A 77 -27.05 2.81 -9.12
C SER A 77 -28.30 3.48 -9.72
N LYS A 78 -28.88 4.47 -9.02
CA LYS A 78 -30.00 5.28 -9.54
C LYS A 78 -29.55 6.44 -10.45
N PHE A 79 -28.24 6.73 -10.50
CA PHE A 79 -27.68 7.74 -11.40
C PHE A 79 -27.37 7.13 -12.77
N THR A 80 -27.28 8.00 -13.78
CA THR A 80 -26.97 7.60 -15.16
C THR A 80 -25.50 7.18 -15.31
N ALA A 81 -25.24 6.18 -16.16
CA ALA A 81 -23.91 5.58 -16.32
C ALA A 81 -22.82 6.57 -16.78
N ASP A 82 -23.19 7.64 -17.48
CA ASP A 82 -22.29 8.72 -17.92
C ASP A 82 -21.68 9.52 -16.75
N LYS A 83 -22.26 9.41 -15.55
CA LYS A 83 -21.81 10.12 -14.35
C LYS A 83 -21.09 9.24 -13.35
N LEU A 84 -20.96 7.94 -13.64
CA LEU A 84 -20.36 6.96 -12.74
C LEU A 84 -19.12 6.36 -13.39
N ASN A 85 -17.97 6.52 -12.72
CA ASN A 85 -16.75 5.80 -13.07
C ASN A 85 -16.25 5.10 -11.81
N CYS A 86 -15.76 3.86 -11.92
CA CYS A 86 -15.28 3.12 -10.77
C CYS A 86 -14.06 2.28 -11.13
N ILE A 87 -13.19 2.06 -10.14
CA ILE A 87 -12.05 1.17 -10.26
C ILE A 87 -12.38 -0.07 -9.42
N PRO A 88 -12.92 -1.15 -10.02
CA PRO A 88 -13.25 -2.35 -9.28
C PRO A 88 -11.97 -3.08 -8.83
N GLU A 89 -11.97 -3.59 -7.60
CA GLU A 89 -10.99 -4.57 -7.14
C GLU A 89 -11.47 -5.99 -7.43
N ASN A 90 -12.76 -6.23 -7.20
CA ASN A 90 -13.47 -7.45 -7.54
C ASN A 90 -14.96 -7.14 -7.72
N ILE A 91 -15.79 -8.15 -7.92
CA ILE A 91 -17.24 -8.00 -8.18
C ILE A 91 -17.96 -7.23 -7.05
N GLY A 92 -17.45 -7.27 -5.81
CA GLY A 92 -18.09 -6.63 -4.66
C GLY A 92 -17.40 -5.37 -4.14
N LYS A 93 -16.14 -5.09 -4.49
CA LYS A 93 -15.32 -4.02 -3.91
C LYS A 93 -14.78 -3.07 -4.97
N TYR A 94 -14.79 -1.77 -4.67
CA TYR A 94 -14.36 -0.69 -5.57
C TYR A 94 -13.28 0.16 -4.89
N LYS A 95 -12.06 0.21 -5.45
CA LYS A 95 -10.91 0.96 -4.92
C LYS A 95 -11.12 2.47 -4.90
N ALA A 96 -11.79 2.97 -5.93
CA ALA A 96 -12.17 4.37 -6.06
C ALA A 96 -13.42 4.48 -6.90
N MET A 97 -14.13 5.59 -6.73
CA MET A 97 -15.38 5.82 -7.42
C MET A 97 -15.63 7.30 -7.64
N ASP A 98 -15.92 7.66 -8.88
CA ASP A 98 -16.31 8.99 -9.27
C ASP A 98 -17.83 9.03 -9.48
N VAL A 99 -18.50 9.93 -8.76
CA VAL A 99 -19.92 10.26 -8.95
C VAL A 99 -20.01 11.74 -9.35
N GLY A 100 -20.07 12.00 -10.66
CA GLY A 100 -19.96 13.34 -11.21
C GLY A 100 -18.61 14.00 -10.88
N GLN A 101 -18.65 15.02 -10.02
CA GLN A 101 -17.45 15.73 -9.55
C GLN A 101 -16.78 15.06 -8.34
N LEU A 102 -17.53 14.28 -7.57
CA LEU A 102 -17.04 13.70 -6.32
C LEU A 102 -16.24 12.45 -6.61
N ARG A 103 -15.04 12.36 -6.05
CA ARG A 103 -14.17 11.18 -6.13
C ARG A 103 -14.02 10.57 -4.74
N PHE A 104 -14.71 9.47 -4.50
CA PHE A 104 -14.57 8.70 -3.28
C PHE A 104 -13.23 7.94 -3.31
N LEU A 105 -12.41 8.21 -2.30
CA LEU A 105 -11.14 7.56 -2.07
C LEU A 105 -11.16 6.86 -0.72
N ASP A 106 -10.50 5.71 -0.69
CA ASP A 106 -10.34 4.95 0.53
C ASP A 106 -9.01 5.29 1.21
N SER A 107 -9.04 5.95 2.36
CA SER A 107 -7.81 6.26 3.11
C SER A 107 -7.06 5.02 3.56
N PHE A 108 -7.72 3.86 3.67
CA PHE A 108 -7.07 2.59 4.01
C PHE A 108 -6.13 2.09 2.90
N GLN A 109 -6.33 2.54 1.65
CA GLN A 109 -5.44 2.25 0.52
C GLN A 109 -4.15 3.10 0.55
N HIS A 110 -4.12 4.13 1.40
CA HIS A 110 -2.96 4.97 1.66
C HIS A 110 -2.29 4.62 2.99
N MET A 111 -3.11 4.39 4.02
CA MET A 111 -2.71 4.13 5.40
C MET A 111 -3.45 2.91 5.92
N ALA A 112 -2.89 1.72 5.71
CA ALA A 112 -3.53 0.42 5.98
C ALA A 112 -3.58 0.05 7.47
N MET A 113 -4.10 0.96 8.31
CA MET A 113 -4.26 0.81 9.75
C MET A 113 -5.62 1.35 10.17
N GLY A 114 -6.18 0.84 11.27
CA GLY A 114 -7.39 1.40 11.85
C GLY A 114 -7.21 2.85 12.30
N LEU A 115 -8.27 3.66 12.19
CA LEU A 115 -8.26 5.07 12.59
C LEU A 115 -7.77 5.29 14.03
N ASP A 116 -8.07 4.38 14.95
CA ASP A 116 -7.58 4.39 16.32
C ASP A 116 -6.05 4.39 16.38
N ASN A 117 -5.40 3.52 15.62
CA ASN A 117 -3.94 3.46 15.56
C ASN A 117 -3.36 4.65 14.80
N LEU A 118 -4.02 5.13 13.73
CA LEU A 118 -3.56 6.30 12.98
C LEU A 118 -3.57 7.56 13.85
N VAL A 119 -4.61 7.74 14.66
CA VAL A 119 -4.71 8.85 15.61
C VAL A 119 -3.66 8.71 16.71
N ALA A 120 -3.42 7.49 17.21
CA ALA A 120 -2.36 7.24 18.19
C ALA A 120 -0.97 7.61 17.66
N CYS A 121 -0.70 7.43 16.36
CA CYS A 121 0.55 7.87 15.73
C CYS A 121 0.75 9.39 15.73
N LEU A 122 -0.32 10.19 15.80
CA LEU A 122 -0.23 11.65 15.93
C LEU A 122 0.09 12.11 17.36
N GLY A 123 -0.11 11.23 18.35
CA GLY A 123 0.04 11.54 19.77
C GLY A 123 -1.06 12.48 20.28
N GLU A 124 -0.79 13.19 21.38
CA GLU A 124 -1.76 14.08 22.05
C GLU A 124 -1.49 15.58 21.80
N ASN A 125 -0.63 15.92 20.83
CA ASN A 125 -0.27 17.32 20.54
C ASN A 125 -1.41 18.02 19.77
N PRO A 126 -2.04 19.09 20.32
CA PRO A 126 -3.09 19.83 19.62
C PRO A 126 -2.71 20.37 18.23
N GLU A 127 -1.42 20.66 17.98
CA GLU A 127 -0.96 21.12 16.67
C GLU A 127 -1.13 20.08 15.56
N LYS A 128 -1.24 18.80 15.93
CA LYS A 128 -1.53 17.70 15.01
C LYS A 128 -3.02 17.54 14.72
N PHE A 129 -3.89 18.24 15.45
CA PHE A 129 -5.35 18.20 15.29
C PHE A 129 -5.99 19.57 15.01
N PRO A 130 -5.46 20.40 14.09
CA PRO A 130 -5.91 21.77 13.95
C PRO A 130 -7.37 21.88 13.47
N LEU A 131 -7.89 20.90 12.72
CA LEU A 131 -9.29 20.90 12.29
C LEU A 131 -10.21 20.60 13.48
N SER A 132 -9.90 19.55 14.25
CA SER A 132 -10.65 19.21 15.46
C SER A 132 -10.61 20.34 16.49
N VAL A 133 -9.42 20.91 16.74
CA VAL A 133 -9.23 22.02 17.68
C VAL A 133 -10.05 23.23 17.26
N LYS A 134 -9.96 23.64 15.99
CA LYS A 134 -10.73 24.76 15.47
C LYS A 134 -12.23 24.54 15.64
N HIS A 135 -12.73 23.39 15.18
CA HIS A 135 -14.16 23.06 15.18
C HIS A 135 -14.77 23.06 16.58
N PHE A 136 -14.13 22.37 17.53
CA PHE A 136 -14.68 22.30 18.89
C PHE A 136 -14.45 23.58 19.71
N THR A 137 -13.42 24.37 19.39
CA THR A 137 -13.25 25.71 19.99
C THR A 137 -14.34 26.66 19.51
N GLU A 138 -14.72 26.61 18.23
CA GLU A 138 -15.86 27.37 17.69
C GLU A 138 -17.19 26.97 18.32
N LYS A 139 -17.32 25.74 18.81
CA LYS A 139 -18.44 25.27 19.65
C LYS A 139 -18.37 25.71 21.12
N GLY A 140 -17.31 26.39 21.54
CA GLY A 140 -17.14 26.91 22.89
C GLY A 140 -16.49 25.93 23.88
N TYR A 141 -15.91 24.81 23.42
CA TYR A 141 -15.19 23.90 24.30
C TYR A 141 -13.77 24.38 24.59
N SER A 142 -13.30 24.16 25.82
CA SER A 142 -11.90 24.45 26.20
C SER A 142 -10.95 23.41 25.61
N ILE A 143 -9.68 23.79 25.41
CA ILE A 143 -8.67 22.90 24.85
C ILE A 143 -8.51 21.61 25.67
N ASP A 144 -8.67 21.68 26.99
CA ASP A 144 -8.55 20.50 27.86
C ASP A 144 -9.72 19.53 27.71
N LYS A 145 -10.93 20.02 27.41
CA LYS A 145 -12.05 19.16 27.01
C LYS A 145 -11.80 18.54 25.62
N ILE A 146 -11.30 19.34 24.67
CA ILE A 146 -11.02 18.89 23.29
C ILE A 146 -9.97 17.78 23.26
N LYS A 147 -8.93 17.83 24.11
CA LYS A 147 -7.91 16.78 24.21
C LYS A 147 -8.49 15.38 24.49
N LEU A 148 -9.66 15.28 25.11
CA LEU A 148 -10.35 13.99 25.31
C LEU A 148 -10.75 13.35 23.98
N LEU A 149 -10.87 14.13 22.92
CA LEU A 149 -11.27 13.70 21.58
C LEU A 149 -10.08 13.38 20.68
N PHE A 150 -8.82 13.49 21.14
CA PHE A 150 -7.61 13.11 20.37
C PHE A 150 -7.34 11.61 20.38
N ARG A 151 -8.40 10.82 20.48
CA ARG A 151 -8.39 9.37 20.35
C ARG A 151 -9.73 8.93 19.81
N LYS A 152 -9.74 7.80 19.11
CA LYS A 152 -11.00 7.21 18.66
C LYS A 152 -11.89 6.90 19.86
N GLY A 153 -13.14 7.35 19.77
CA GLY A 153 -14.17 7.03 20.76
C GLY A 153 -14.56 5.55 20.70
N VAL A 154 -15.45 5.14 21.59
CA VAL A 154 -15.99 3.78 21.60
C VAL A 154 -17.49 3.80 21.39
N PHE A 155 -17.98 2.84 20.60
CA PHE A 155 -19.39 2.80 20.24
C PHE A 155 -19.98 1.40 20.45
N PRO A 156 -21.12 1.26 21.14
CA PRO A 156 -21.76 -0.02 21.39
C PRO A 156 -22.63 -0.44 20.20
N TYR A 157 -22.00 -0.90 19.12
CA TYR A 157 -22.66 -1.21 17.84
C TYR A 157 -23.81 -2.22 17.98
N ASP A 158 -23.57 -3.37 18.59
CA ASP A 158 -24.58 -4.43 18.74
C ASP A 158 -25.73 -4.04 19.69
N TRP A 159 -25.45 -3.16 20.66
CA TRP A 159 -26.49 -2.62 21.52
C TRP A 159 -27.29 -1.55 20.80
N THR A 160 -26.77 -0.78 19.85
CA THR A 160 -27.51 0.31 19.19
C THR A 160 -28.36 -0.21 18.03
N ASN A 161 -29.40 -0.98 18.36
CA ASN A 161 -30.26 -1.69 17.40
C ASN A 161 -31.71 -1.17 17.31
N ALA A 162 -32.03 -0.05 17.95
CA ALA A 162 -33.35 0.57 17.96
C ALA A 162 -33.25 2.08 18.22
N TRP A 163 -34.15 2.89 17.63
CA TRP A 163 -34.08 4.36 17.69
C TRP A 163 -34.27 4.92 19.10
N GLU A 164 -35.10 4.26 19.92
CA GLU A 164 -35.40 4.69 21.29
C GLU A 164 -34.17 4.59 22.22
N LYS A 165 -33.09 3.96 21.75
CA LYS A 165 -31.81 3.92 22.49
C LYS A 165 -31.10 5.26 22.48
N PHE A 166 -31.29 6.08 21.46
CA PHE A 166 -30.72 7.43 21.40
C PHE A 166 -31.34 8.36 22.46
N ASP A 167 -32.59 8.14 22.86
CA ASP A 167 -33.26 8.92 23.89
C ASP A 167 -32.83 8.55 25.33
N ARG A 168 -32.00 7.51 25.50
CA ARG A 168 -31.55 7.08 26.84
C ARG A 168 -30.66 8.13 27.48
N THR A 169 -30.98 8.52 28.70
CA THR A 169 -30.26 9.57 29.46
C THR A 169 -29.02 9.06 30.20
N SER A 170 -28.48 7.91 29.80
CA SER A 170 -27.27 7.33 30.39
C SER A 170 -26.55 6.46 29.36
N LEU A 171 -25.22 6.35 29.48
CA LEU A 171 -24.47 5.32 28.76
C LEU A 171 -25.00 3.91 29.08
N PRO A 172 -25.00 2.99 28.11
CA PRO A 172 -25.29 1.59 28.40
C PRO A 172 -24.21 1.02 29.34
N PRO A 173 -24.56 0.01 30.16
CA PRO A 173 -23.57 -0.65 31.00
C PRO A 173 -22.45 -1.24 30.14
N ARG A 174 -21.24 -1.42 30.69
CA ARG A 174 -20.08 -1.98 29.96
C ARG A 174 -20.41 -3.27 29.18
N LYS A 175 -21.28 -4.15 29.70
CA LYS A 175 -21.76 -5.35 28.99
C LYS A 175 -22.45 -5.06 27.66
N GLY A 176 -23.07 -3.89 27.50
CA GLY A 176 -23.68 -3.42 26.25
C GLY A 176 -22.66 -3.05 25.17
N PHE A 177 -21.38 -2.92 25.50
CA PHE A 177 -20.30 -2.71 24.52
C PHE A 177 -19.68 -4.04 24.03
N TYR A 178 -20.30 -5.19 24.33
CA TYR A 178 -19.84 -6.46 23.78
C TYR A 178 -20.01 -6.48 22.26
N SER A 179 -18.92 -6.77 21.53
CA SER A 179 -18.94 -6.86 20.08
C SER A 179 -19.06 -8.30 19.62
N LEU A 180 -20.10 -8.60 18.83
CA LEU A 180 -20.26 -9.91 18.19
C LEU A 180 -19.16 -10.17 17.15
N LEU A 181 -18.68 -9.12 16.48
CA LEU A 181 -17.64 -9.21 15.45
C LEU A 181 -16.29 -9.62 16.03
N SER A 182 -15.85 -9.00 17.12
CA SER A 182 -14.57 -9.32 17.76
C SER A 182 -14.68 -10.40 18.85
N GLN A 183 -15.91 -10.81 19.19
CA GLN A 183 -16.26 -11.70 20.30
C GLN A 183 -15.67 -11.27 21.65
N LYS A 184 -15.45 -9.97 21.81
CA LYS A 184 -14.81 -9.38 22.99
C LYS A 184 -15.64 -8.23 23.53
N ASN A 185 -15.57 -8.06 24.85
CA ASN A 185 -16.08 -6.87 25.49
C ASN A 185 -15.04 -5.76 25.43
N ILE A 186 -15.49 -4.51 25.54
CA ILE A 186 -14.63 -3.33 25.66
C ILE A 186 -13.69 -3.46 26.88
N SER A 187 -12.50 -2.86 26.79
CA SER A 187 -11.57 -2.74 27.92
C SER A 187 -12.19 -1.92 29.08
N LYS A 188 -11.57 -1.98 30.26
CA LYS A 188 -12.06 -1.18 31.41
C LYS A 188 -11.75 0.30 31.16
N GLU A 189 -10.56 0.55 30.63
CA GLU A 189 -9.96 1.84 30.38
C GLU A 189 -10.75 2.62 29.32
N ASP A 190 -11.17 1.96 28.24
CA ASP A 190 -11.98 2.61 27.20
C ASP A 190 -13.41 2.93 27.68
N TYR A 191 -13.98 2.10 28.54
CA TYR A 191 -15.28 2.36 29.13
C TYR A 191 -15.21 3.54 30.13
N GLU A 192 -14.17 3.60 30.96
CA GLU A 192 -13.91 4.75 31.84
C GLU A 192 -13.71 6.03 31.04
N HIS A 193 -13.02 5.97 29.91
CA HIS A 193 -12.89 7.09 28.99
C HIS A 193 -14.25 7.54 28.42
N ALA A 194 -15.11 6.62 27.97
CA ALA A 194 -16.45 6.94 27.51
C ALA A 194 -17.29 7.64 28.60
N GLN A 195 -17.20 7.18 29.86
CA GLN A 195 -17.86 7.81 30.99
C GLN A 195 -17.34 9.23 31.24
N LYS A 196 -16.02 9.43 31.13
CA LYS A 196 -15.41 10.76 31.24
C LYS A 196 -15.91 11.70 30.15
N VAL A 197 -15.93 11.26 28.89
CA VAL A 197 -16.48 12.05 27.77
C VAL A 197 -17.95 12.41 28.01
N TRP A 198 -18.77 11.44 28.43
CA TRP A 198 -20.17 11.69 28.77
C TRP A 198 -20.34 12.79 29.81
N GLN A 199 -19.54 12.76 30.88
CA GLN A 199 -19.59 13.74 31.97
C GLN A 199 -19.06 15.12 31.54
N GLU A 200 -17.87 15.16 30.93
CA GLU A 200 -17.19 16.42 30.58
C GLU A 200 -17.92 17.19 29.48
N PHE A 201 -18.59 16.49 28.57
CA PHE A 201 -19.40 17.13 27.52
C PHE A 201 -20.88 17.26 27.91
N GLU A 202 -21.24 16.96 29.16
CA GLU A 202 -22.57 17.17 29.73
C GLU A 202 -23.70 16.53 28.89
N MET A 203 -23.46 15.31 28.40
CA MET A 203 -24.36 14.58 27.52
C MET A 203 -25.72 14.33 28.19
N LYS A 204 -26.80 14.75 27.52
CA LYS A 204 -28.18 14.59 28.02
C LYS A 204 -28.77 13.24 27.65
N ASN A 205 -28.39 12.72 26.50
CA ASN A 205 -28.87 11.45 25.98
C ASN A 205 -27.81 10.78 25.09
N PHE A 206 -28.06 9.52 24.75
CA PHE A 206 -27.15 8.72 23.94
C PHE A 206 -27.07 9.20 22.48
N GLY A 207 -28.09 9.89 21.98
CA GLY A 207 -28.07 10.60 20.69
C GLY A 207 -26.97 11.66 20.63
N GLU A 208 -26.87 12.52 21.63
CA GLU A 208 -25.81 13.54 21.70
C GLU A 208 -24.41 12.88 21.77
N TYR A 209 -24.27 11.77 22.50
CA TYR A 209 -23.02 11.00 22.55
C TYR A 209 -22.67 10.38 21.19
N HIS A 210 -23.66 9.83 20.49
CA HIS A 210 -23.50 9.30 19.14
C HIS A 210 -23.06 10.38 18.15
N ASP A 211 -23.68 11.55 18.19
CA ASP A 211 -23.35 12.64 17.26
C ASP A 211 -21.94 13.15 17.52
N LEU A 212 -21.53 13.30 18.79
CA LEU A 212 -20.16 13.62 19.15
C LEU A 212 -19.18 12.53 18.68
N TYR A 213 -19.53 11.26 18.84
CA TYR A 213 -18.72 10.12 18.38
C TYR A 213 -18.48 10.19 16.87
N LEU A 214 -19.53 10.35 16.07
CA LEU A 214 -19.42 10.43 14.61
C LEU A 214 -18.66 11.67 14.15
N GLU A 215 -18.96 12.82 14.74
CA GLU A 215 -18.28 14.08 14.43
C GLU A 215 -16.77 14.00 14.75
N THR A 216 -16.43 13.37 15.87
CA THR A 216 -15.03 13.13 16.26
C THR A 216 -14.34 12.19 15.29
N ASP A 217 -14.95 11.07 14.90
CA ASP A 217 -14.36 10.12 13.92
C ASP A 217 -14.07 10.80 12.57
N VAL A 218 -14.96 11.68 12.09
CA VAL A 218 -14.78 12.43 10.84
C VAL A 218 -13.63 13.45 10.96
N LEU A 219 -13.59 14.22 12.05
CA LEU A 219 -12.56 15.23 12.26
C LEU A 219 -11.17 14.61 12.48
N LEU A 220 -11.11 13.50 13.22
CA LEU A 220 -9.87 12.74 13.40
C LEU A 220 -9.34 12.20 12.08
N LEU A 221 -10.20 11.65 11.22
CA LEU A 221 -9.78 11.22 9.88
C LEU A 221 -9.28 12.40 9.04
N ALA A 222 -9.94 13.56 9.13
CA ALA A 222 -9.53 14.76 8.40
C ALA A 222 -8.15 15.26 8.87
N ASP A 223 -7.91 15.31 10.18
CA ASP A 223 -6.62 15.69 10.76
C ASP A 223 -5.52 14.68 10.40
N VAL A 224 -5.79 13.37 10.48
CA VAL A 224 -4.88 12.29 10.05
C VAL A 224 -4.51 12.46 8.58
N PHE A 225 -5.49 12.58 7.70
CA PHE A 225 -5.24 12.67 6.25
C PHE A 225 -4.55 13.98 5.87
N MET A 226 -4.83 15.08 6.58
CA MET A 226 -4.15 16.35 6.38
C MET A 226 -2.68 16.28 6.83
N ASN A 227 -2.37 15.66 7.98
CA ASN A 227 -0.98 15.43 8.38
C ASN A 227 -0.24 14.56 7.36
N TYR A 228 -0.88 13.49 6.88
CA TYR A 228 -0.34 12.64 5.82
C TYR A 228 -0.07 13.44 4.53
N THR A 229 -1.02 14.29 4.13
CA THR A 229 -0.88 15.17 2.95
C THR A 229 0.29 16.14 3.12
N ILE A 230 0.44 16.78 4.29
CA ILE A 230 1.56 17.68 4.58
C ILE A 230 2.90 16.94 4.46
N MET A 231 2.98 15.74 5.04
CA MET A 231 4.19 14.90 4.96
C MET A 231 4.53 14.54 3.51
N CYS A 232 3.58 14.01 2.73
CA CYS A 232 3.80 13.67 1.32
C CYS A 232 4.17 14.88 0.46
N LEU A 233 3.61 16.06 0.74
CA LEU A 233 3.99 17.30 0.06
C LEU A 233 5.40 17.77 0.43
N GLN A 234 5.85 17.53 1.67
CA GLN A 234 7.19 17.89 2.12
C GLN A 234 8.24 16.93 1.56
N ASP A 235 7.99 15.62 1.62
CA ASP A 235 8.96 14.58 1.28
C ASP A 235 8.98 14.30 -0.23
N ASP A 236 7.81 14.11 -0.83
CA ASP A 236 7.67 13.73 -2.24
C ASP A 236 7.24 14.90 -3.14
N GLY A 237 6.67 15.97 -2.56
CA GLY A 237 6.03 17.05 -3.32
C GLY A 237 4.84 16.56 -4.15
N LEU A 238 4.12 15.56 -3.64
CA LEU A 238 2.93 14.95 -4.24
C LEU A 238 1.76 15.03 -3.25
N ASP A 239 0.57 15.36 -3.73
CA ASP A 239 -0.65 15.36 -2.92
C ASP A 239 -1.32 13.97 -3.03
N PRO A 240 -1.45 13.21 -1.92
CA PRO A 240 -2.02 11.86 -1.94
C PRO A 240 -3.49 11.84 -2.37
N SER A 241 -4.23 12.95 -2.25
CA SER A 241 -5.63 13.03 -2.66
C SER A 241 -5.84 12.94 -4.19
N HIS A 242 -4.76 13.03 -4.96
CA HIS A 242 -4.77 12.80 -6.41
C HIS A 242 -4.57 11.34 -6.79
N TYR A 243 -4.29 10.46 -5.82
CA TYR A 243 -3.98 9.05 -6.05
C TYR A 243 -5.03 8.15 -5.42
N VAL A 244 -5.31 7.04 -6.09
CA VAL A 244 -6.22 6.00 -5.58
C VAL A 244 -5.64 5.31 -4.36
N SER A 245 -4.31 5.16 -4.30
CA SER A 245 -3.60 4.44 -3.24
C SER A 245 -2.15 4.91 -3.12
N ALA A 246 -1.53 4.59 -1.99
CA ALA A 246 -0.12 4.88 -1.74
C ALA A 246 0.84 4.28 -2.80
N PRO A 247 0.68 3.01 -3.26
CA PRO A 247 1.53 2.48 -4.33
C PRO A 247 1.53 3.32 -5.61
N GLY A 248 0.38 3.88 -6.00
CA GLY A 248 0.30 4.75 -7.18
C GLY A 248 1.08 6.05 -6.99
N MET A 249 0.97 6.66 -5.80
CA MET A 249 1.71 7.87 -5.45
C MET A 249 3.23 7.61 -5.38
N PHE A 250 3.65 6.53 -4.72
CA PHE A 250 5.07 6.20 -4.57
C PHE A 250 5.72 5.78 -5.88
N ASN A 251 4.95 5.20 -6.81
CA ASN A 251 5.43 4.96 -8.18
C ASN A 251 5.77 6.29 -8.88
N ASP A 252 4.91 7.31 -8.78
CA ASP A 252 5.19 8.64 -9.33
C ASP A 252 6.34 9.36 -8.58
N SER A 253 6.44 9.17 -7.26
CA SER A 253 7.57 9.65 -6.46
C SER A 253 8.89 9.02 -6.92
N LEU A 254 8.89 7.72 -7.22
CA LEU A 254 10.07 7.03 -7.76
C LEU A 254 10.51 7.65 -9.10
N TYR A 255 9.60 7.88 -10.03
CA TYR A 255 9.94 8.54 -11.31
C TYR A 255 10.47 9.96 -11.10
N LYS A 256 9.83 10.73 -10.21
CA LYS A 256 10.23 12.10 -9.90
C LYS A 256 11.61 12.18 -9.27
N SER A 257 11.92 11.30 -8.32
CA SER A 257 13.16 11.31 -7.55
C SER A 257 14.34 10.70 -8.32
N SER A 258 14.13 9.60 -9.04
CA SER A 258 15.17 8.93 -9.81
C SER A 258 15.48 9.62 -11.14
N GLY A 259 14.50 10.30 -11.75
CA GLY A 259 14.58 10.77 -13.13
C GLY A 259 14.69 9.64 -14.16
N ALA A 260 14.52 8.39 -13.74
CA ALA A 260 14.59 7.22 -14.61
C ALA A 260 13.36 7.14 -15.51
N GLU A 261 13.56 6.70 -16.75
CA GLU A 261 12.48 6.39 -17.68
C GLU A 261 12.39 4.87 -17.84
N LEU A 262 11.39 4.25 -17.21
CA LEU A 262 11.14 2.81 -17.38
C LEU A 262 10.45 2.60 -18.73
N LYS A 263 11.09 1.84 -19.63
CA LYS A 263 10.52 1.56 -20.95
C LYS A 263 9.48 0.46 -20.85
N LEU A 264 8.36 0.67 -21.55
CA LEU A 264 7.30 -0.32 -21.63
C LEU A 264 7.80 -1.56 -22.40
N MET A 265 7.65 -2.74 -21.79
CA MET A 265 7.81 -4.01 -22.51
C MET A 265 6.71 -4.15 -23.56
N THR A 266 7.09 -4.17 -24.84
CA THR A 266 6.15 -4.30 -25.96
C THR A 266 6.13 -5.70 -26.56
N ASN A 267 7.10 -6.55 -26.20
CA ASN A 267 7.19 -7.94 -26.62
C ASN A 267 6.69 -8.86 -25.50
N MET A 268 5.77 -9.77 -25.85
CA MET A 268 5.18 -10.73 -24.90
C MET A 268 6.20 -11.75 -24.38
N ASP A 269 7.12 -12.22 -25.22
CA ASP A 269 8.13 -13.22 -24.81
C ASP A 269 9.12 -12.63 -23.81
N GLU A 270 9.49 -11.36 -23.99
CA GLU A 270 10.32 -10.61 -23.04
C GLU A 270 9.62 -10.47 -21.69
N TYR A 271 8.34 -10.07 -21.72
CA TYR A 271 7.50 -9.97 -20.53
C TYR A 271 7.41 -11.32 -19.80
N LEU A 272 7.07 -12.40 -20.51
CA LEU A 272 6.94 -13.74 -19.92
C LEU A 272 8.26 -14.26 -19.36
N THR A 273 9.40 -13.93 -19.99
CA THR A 273 10.73 -14.28 -19.46
C THR A 273 10.98 -13.57 -18.14
N VAL A 274 10.75 -12.25 -18.08
CA VAL A 274 10.91 -11.49 -16.83
C VAL A 274 9.95 -12.01 -15.75
N GLU A 275 8.67 -12.23 -16.08
CA GLU A 275 7.67 -12.77 -15.17
C GLU A 275 8.07 -14.15 -14.61
N LYS A 276 8.57 -15.04 -15.49
CA LYS A 276 9.12 -16.34 -15.11
C LYS A 276 10.35 -16.22 -14.21
N GLY A 277 11.09 -15.11 -14.26
CA GLY A 277 12.21 -14.80 -13.38
C GLY A 277 11.81 -14.22 -12.01
N ILE A 278 10.59 -13.71 -11.84
CA ILE A 278 10.14 -13.10 -10.57
C ILE A 278 10.02 -14.16 -9.48
N ARG A 279 10.66 -13.91 -8.33
CA ARG A 279 10.57 -14.71 -7.11
C ARG A 279 10.03 -13.82 -5.98
N GLY A 280 9.24 -14.42 -5.10
CA GLY A 280 8.79 -13.75 -3.88
C GLY A 280 9.88 -13.74 -2.80
N GLY A 281 9.51 -13.29 -1.59
CA GLY A 281 10.39 -13.40 -0.43
C GLY A 281 10.73 -14.86 -0.13
N MET A 282 12.03 -15.14 0.07
CA MET A 282 12.48 -16.47 0.48
C MET A 282 12.05 -16.73 1.92
N THR A 283 11.40 -17.86 2.16
CA THR A 283 10.97 -18.28 3.50
C THR A 283 11.41 -19.71 3.73
N MET A 284 12.33 -19.90 4.66
CA MET A 284 12.93 -21.19 5.00
C MET A 284 12.84 -21.38 6.52
N SER A 285 12.34 -22.53 6.96
CA SER A 285 12.37 -22.95 8.37
C SER A 285 12.90 -24.38 8.46
N SER A 286 14.22 -24.51 8.68
CA SER A 286 14.89 -25.82 8.76
C SER A 286 14.79 -26.41 10.17
N HIS A 287 14.68 -25.56 11.19
CA HIS A 287 14.41 -25.96 12.56
C HIS A 287 12.98 -25.63 12.98
N ARG A 288 12.17 -26.65 13.30
CA ARG A 288 10.73 -26.49 13.56
C ARG A 288 10.40 -25.72 14.83
N TYR A 289 11.26 -25.80 15.84
CA TYR A 289 11.03 -25.16 17.13
C TYR A 289 12.34 -24.93 17.87
N ALA A 290 12.65 -23.68 18.18
CA ALA A 290 13.74 -23.31 19.05
C ALA A 290 13.20 -22.53 20.26
N LYS A 291 13.78 -22.76 21.43
CA LYS A 291 13.47 -22.03 22.66
C LYS A 291 14.75 -21.66 23.36
N ALA A 292 14.92 -20.38 23.66
CA ALA A 292 16.03 -19.89 24.47
C ALA A 292 15.85 -20.34 25.93
N ASN A 293 16.95 -20.65 26.60
CA ASN A 293 17.02 -20.91 28.03
C ASN A 293 18.01 -19.92 28.63
N ASN A 294 17.55 -18.79 29.16
CA ASN A 294 18.42 -17.83 29.83
C ASN A 294 17.67 -17.10 30.94
N PRO A 295 18.35 -16.41 31.88
CA PRO A 295 17.73 -15.79 33.06
C PRO A 295 16.65 -14.75 32.79
N GLN A 296 16.47 -14.28 31.55
CA GLN A 296 15.42 -13.33 31.19
C GLN A 296 14.10 -14.02 30.81
N CYS A 297 14.13 -15.34 30.58
CA CYS A 297 12.94 -16.15 30.31
C CYS A 297 12.19 -16.46 31.61
N LEU A 298 10.86 -16.32 31.60
CA LEU A 298 9.99 -16.61 32.77
C LEU A 298 10.10 -18.06 33.27
N ASP A 299 10.49 -18.97 32.40
CA ASP A 299 10.62 -20.41 32.63
C ASP A 299 12.07 -20.90 32.53
N TYR A 300 13.02 -20.03 32.86
CA TYR A 300 14.44 -20.35 32.92
C TYR A 300 14.73 -21.54 33.85
N GLU A 301 15.50 -22.51 33.34
CA GLU A 301 15.97 -23.66 34.11
C GLU A 301 17.49 -23.60 34.28
N SER A 302 17.95 -23.32 35.51
CA SER A 302 19.38 -23.22 35.84
C SER A 302 20.15 -24.54 35.72
N SER A 303 19.43 -25.67 35.65
CA SER A 303 20.01 -27.00 35.43
C SER A 303 20.36 -27.27 33.96
N LYS A 304 19.84 -26.46 33.03
CA LYS A 304 20.08 -26.60 31.59
C LYS A 304 21.12 -25.56 31.13
N PRO A 305 21.89 -25.85 30.06
CA PRO A 305 22.80 -24.86 29.48
C PRO A 305 22.07 -23.59 29.06
N ASN A 306 22.75 -22.45 29.17
CA ASN A 306 22.21 -21.19 28.67
C ASN A 306 22.16 -21.20 27.13
N SER A 307 21.06 -20.71 26.58
CA SER A 307 20.88 -20.48 25.15
C SER A 307 20.12 -19.19 24.89
N TRP A 308 20.43 -18.56 23.75
CA TRP A 308 19.81 -17.33 23.28
C TRP A 308 19.35 -17.51 21.84
N ILE A 309 18.33 -16.75 21.45
CA ILE A 309 17.87 -16.64 20.06
C ILE A 309 18.20 -15.23 19.61
N MET A 310 18.89 -15.12 18.47
CA MET A 310 19.19 -13.85 17.84
C MET A 310 18.13 -13.55 16.78
N TYR A 311 17.62 -12.32 16.77
CA TYR A 311 16.73 -11.81 15.73
C TYR A 311 17.46 -10.72 14.96
N GLU A 312 17.68 -10.96 13.67
CA GLU A 312 18.25 -9.99 12.75
C GLU A 312 17.20 -9.60 11.71
N ASP A 313 17.06 -8.30 11.46
CA ASP A 313 16.12 -7.74 10.50
C ASP A 313 16.83 -6.67 9.67
N MET A 314 16.74 -6.80 8.35
CA MET A 314 17.31 -5.81 7.45
C MET A 314 16.31 -4.67 7.25
N ASN A 315 16.61 -3.53 7.89
CA ASN A 315 15.86 -2.29 7.72
C ASN A 315 15.68 -1.96 6.24
N ALA A 316 14.42 -1.87 5.80
CA ALA A 316 14.03 -1.51 4.44
C ALA A 316 14.72 -2.35 3.34
N LEU A 317 14.77 -3.68 3.51
CA LEU A 317 15.38 -4.63 2.56
C LEU A 317 15.13 -4.30 1.07
N TYR A 318 13.86 -4.16 0.65
CA TYR A 318 13.53 -3.88 -0.75
C TYR A 318 13.96 -2.49 -1.20
N SER A 319 13.73 -1.46 -0.39
CA SER A 319 14.16 -0.10 -0.72
C SER A 319 15.69 -0.02 -0.84
N GLY A 320 16.42 -0.72 0.04
CA GLY A 320 17.87 -0.85 -0.04
C GLY A 320 18.37 -1.66 -1.25
N ALA A 321 17.57 -2.58 -1.77
CA ALA A 321 17.86 -3.22 -3.06
C ALA A 321 17.60 -2.26 -4.24
N MET A 322 16.54 -1.45 -4.15
CA MET A 322 16.16 -0.47 -5.17
C MET A 322 17.11 0.74 -5.28
N THR A 323 18.01 0.96 -4.30
CA THR A 323 19.06 1.98 -4.42
C THR A 323 20.26 1.53 -5.25
N GLN A 324 20.30 0.27 -5.66
CA GLN A 324 21.37 -0.28 -6.50
C GLN A 324 21.05 -0.07 -7.99
N TYR A 325 22.00 -0.38 -8.88
CA TYR A 325 21.73 -0.38 -10.32
C TYR A 325 20.67 -1.43 -10.68
N MET A 326 19.60 -0.97 -11.35
CA MET A 326 18.42 -1.75 -11.70
C MET A 326 18.11 -1.61 -13.20
N PRO A 327 17.57 -2.66 -13.85
CA PRO A 327 17.21 -2.59 -15.26
C PRO A 327 16.04 -1.62 -15.49
N THR A 328 16.16 -0.76 -16.50
CA THR A 328 15.13 0.22 -16.89
C THR A 328 14.48 -0.10 -18.24
N GLU A 329 15.15 -0.88 -19.09
CA GLU A 329 14.65 -1.32 -20.39
C GLU A 329 15.23 -2.69 -20.79
N ILE A 330 14.60 -3.34 -21.77
CA ILE A 330 15.11 -4.56 -22.40
C ILE A 330 15.65 -4.17 -23.78
N LEU A 331 16.95 -4.37 -23.99
CA LEU A 331 17.63 -4.00 -25.24
C LEU A 331 17.42 -5.02 -26.36
N GLY A 332 17.12 -6.26 -26.00
CA GLY A 332 16.87 -7.36 -26.94
C GLY A 332 17.36 -8.70 -26.40
N LYS A 333 17.22 -9.74 -27.22
CA LYS A 333 17.78 -11.06 -26.98
C LYS A 333 19.18 -11.13 -27.56
N VAL A 334 20.07 -11.87 -26.88
CA VAL A 334 21.46 -12.09 -27.27
C VAL A 334 21.65 -13.59 -27.42
N ASP A 335 22.38 -14.01 -28.46
CA ASP A 335 22.70 -15.42 -28.67
C ASP A 335 23.66 -15.92 -27.57
N PRO A 336 23.57 -17.19 -27.12
CA PRO A 336 24.39 -17.70 -26.02
C PRO A 336 25.89 -17.50 -26.19
N GLU A 337 26.39 -17.56 -27.43
CA GLU A 337 27.80 -17.39 -27.78
C GLU A 337 28.31 -15.95 -27.61
N GLU A 338 27.39 -14.97 -27.58
CA GLU A 338 27.70 -13.54 -27.42
C GLU A 338 27.61 -13.09 -25.95
N VAL A 339 27.10 -13.95 -25.05
CA VAL A 339 27.03 -13.64 -23.61
C VAL A 339 28.44 -13.62 -23.02
N PRO A 340 28.90 -12.51 -22.42
CA PRO A 340 30.22 -12.44 -21.80
C PRO A 340 30.29 -13.34 -20.57
N ASP A 341 31.49 -13.58 -20.06
CA ASP A 341 31.66 -14.28 -18.78
C ASP A 341 30.87 -13.54 -17.68
N ILE A 342 29.81 -14.19 -17.19
CA ILE A 342 28.89 -13.62 -16.20
C ILE A 342 29.63 -13.20 -14.94
N GLN A 343 30.72 -13.86 -14.56
CA GLN A 343 31.49 -13.49 -13.37
C GLN A 343 32.27 -12.18 -13.54
N SER A 344 32.51 -11.75 -14.78
CA SER A 344 33.25 -10.51 -15.09
C SER A 344 32.37 -9.25 -15.09
N ILE A 345 31.04 -9.40 -15.09
CA ILE A 345 30.10 -8.27 -15.19
C ILE A 345 30.02 -7.54 -13.85
N ALA A 346 30.31 -6.24 -13.87
CA ALA A 346 30.21 -5.39 -12.67
C ALA A 346 28.75 -5.22 -12.20
N PRO A 347 28.51 -5.01 -10.90
CA PRO A 347 27.16 -4.79 -10.36
C PRO A 347 26.53 -3.46 -10.81
N ASP A 348 27.35 -2.52 -11.29
CA ASP A 348 27.00 -1.18 -11.80
C ASP A 348 27.24 -1.06 -13.31
N ALA A 349 27.36 -2.19 -14.02
CA ALA A 349 27.48 -2.19 -15.47
C ALA A 349 26.22 -1.61 -16.15
N ASP A 350 26.43 -0.85 -17.23
CA ASP A 350 25.33 -0.28 -18.03
C ASP A 350 24.43 -1.35 -18.66
N ILE A 351 24.98 -2.54 -18.91
CA ILE A 351 24.26 -3.68 -19.51
C ILE A 351 24.37 -4.88 -18.58
N GLY A 352 23.21 -5.37 -18.13
CA GLY A 352 23.04 -6.61 -17.38
C GLY A 352 22.32 -7.68 -18.20
N TYR A 353 22.26 -8.90 -17.66
CA TYR A 353 21.65 -10.06 -18.34
C TYR A 353 20.64 -10.76 -17.43
N THR A 354 19.54 -11.20 -18.04
CA THR A 354 18.65 -12.22 -17.48
C THR A 354 18.80 -13.46 -18.34
N LEU A 355 19.17 -14.57 -17.72
CA LEU A 355 19.54 -15.80 -18.42
C LEU A 355 18.54 -16.91 -18.12
N GLU A 356 18.29 -17.76 -19.11
CA GLU A 356 17.64 -19.05 -18.91
C GLU A 356 18.72 -20.14 -18.92
N VAL A 357 18.93 -20.79 -17.77
CA VAL A 357 20.05 -21.74 -17.57
C VAL A 357 19.59 -23.01 -16.85
N ASP A 358 20.34 -24.09 -17.04
CA ASP A 358 20.21 -25.27 -16.20
C ASP A 358 21.12 -25.12 -14.97
N LEU A 359 20.59 -25.41 -13.79
CA LEU A 359 21.34 -25.33 -12.52
C LEU A 359 21.37 -26.69 -11.84
N GLU A 360 22.55 -27.09 -11.38
CA GLU A 360 22.74 -28.29 -10.57
C GLU A 360 23.66 -27.96 -9.40
N VAL A 361 23.26 -28.36 -8.19
CA VAL A 361 24.09 -28.22 -6.99
C VAL A 361 24.96 -29.46 -6.87
N PRO A 362 26.30 -29.35 -6.86
CA PRO A 362 27.19 -30.48 -6.68
C PRO A 362 26.86 -31.30 -5.42
N VAL A 363 26.83 -32.63 -5.54
CA VAL A 363 26.42 -33.54 -4.44
C VAL A 363 27.19 -33.29 -3.15
N HIS A 364 28.48 -32.98 -3.23
CA HIS A 364 29.31 -32.72 -2.05
C HIS A 364 28.94 -31.43 -1.29
N LEU A 365 28.10 -30.57 -1.86
CA LEU A 365 27.57 -29.35 -1.24
C LEU A 365 26.14 -29.50 -0.72
N HIS A 366 25.51 -30.68 -0.87
CA HIS A 366 24.12 -30.89 -0.45
C HIS A 366 23.93 -30.66 1.05
N ASP A 367 24.84 -31.18 1.88
CA ASP A 367 24.79 -30.98 3.33
C ASP A 367 24.93 -29.49 3.71
N TYR A 368 25.80 -28.75 2.99
CA TYR A 368 26.01 -27.32 3.22
C TYR A 368 24.75 -26.49 2.91
N PHE A 369 24.06 -26.82 1.82
CA PHE A 369 22.84 -26.12 1.40
C PHE A 369 21.55 -26.74 1.94
N THR A 370 21.61 -27.78 2.77
CA THR A 370 20.41 -28.48 3.26
C THR A 370 19.49 -27.54 4.03
N ASP A 371 20.08 -26.66 4.83
CA ASP A 371 19.33 -25.64 5.54
C ASP A 371 18.80 -24.59 4.56
N TYR A 372 19.64 -24.02 3.69
CA TYR A 372 19.24 -22.94 2.80
C TYR A 372 19.56 -23.23 1.32
N PRO A 373 18.73 -24.02 0.62
CA PRO A 373 18.94 -24.27 -0.80
C PRO A 373 18.82 -22.99 -1.62
N LEU A 374 19.79 -22.73 -2.50
CA LEU A 374 19.77 -21.60 -3.43
C LEU A 374 18.82 -21.86 -4.61
N ALA A 375 18.57 -20.81 -5.41
CA ALA A 375 17.74 -20.85 -6.61
C ALA A 375 16.31 -21.42 -6.37
N PRO A 376 15.47 -20.73 -5.58
CA PRO A 376 14.11 -21.17 -5.31
C PRO A 376 13.27 -21.24 -6.59
N GLU A 377 12.44 -22.27 -6.72
CA GLU A 377 11.59 -22.49 -7.89
C GLU A 377 10.11 -22.46 -7.51
N LYS A 378 9.30 -21.85 -8.37
CA LYS A 378 7.84 -21.92 -8.30
C LYS A 378 7.40 -23.27 -8.85
N GLN A 379 6.82 -24.12 -8.00
CA GLN A 379 6.31 -25.42 -8.42
C GLN A 379 5.12 -25.88 -7.58
N ILE A 380 4.35 -26.83 -8.11
CA ILE A 380 3.31 -27.53 -7.36
C ILE A 380 4.00 -28.66 -6.57
N VAL A 381 3.94 -28.60 -5.23
CA VAL A 381 4.52 -29.62 -4.36
C VAL A 381 3.67 -30.89 -4.41
N PRO A 382 4.12 -32.02 -4.98
CA PRO A 382 3.32 -33.24 -5.06
C PRO A 382 2.87 -33.76 -3.69
N GLU A 383 1.69 -34.37 -3.61
CA GLU A 383 1.16 -34.93 -2.34
C GLU A 383 2.09 -36.01 -1.75
N ASN A 384 2.78 -36.78 -2.60
CA ASN A 384 3.74 -37.79 -2.15
C ASN A 384 5.06 -37.21 -1.60
N TRP A 385 5.27 -35.89 -1.68
CA TRP A 385 6.39 -35.21 -0.99
C TRP A 385 6.05 -34.84 0.45
N LEU A 386 4.79 -34.99 0.87
CA LEU A 386 4.39 -34.69 2.24
C LEU A 386 5.04 -35.68 3.21
N SER A 387 5.61 -35.14 4.30
CA SER A 387 5.98 -35.96 5.44
C SER A 387 4.74 -36.64 6.04
N PRO A 388 4.89 -37.78 6.75
CA PRO A 388 3.76 -38.44 7.41
C PRO A 388 2.97 -37.51 8.34
N TYR A 389 3.65 -36.56 8.97
CA TYR A 389 3.02 -35.54 9.80
C TYR A 389 2.16 -34.57 8.99
N ASN A 390 2.69 -34.03 7.89
CA ASN A 390 1.93 -33.11 7.03
C ASN A 390 0.75 -33.82 6.37
N ALA A 391 0.92 -35.08 5.95
CA ALA A 391 -0.17 -35.88 5.41
C ALA A 391 -1.31 -36.06 6.43
N LYS A 392 -0.98 -36.27 7.72
CA LYS A 392 -1.97 -36.30 8.79
C LYS A 392 -2.69 -34.96 8.97
N LEU A 393 -1.96 -33.83 8.94
CA LEU A 393 -2.56 -32.50 9.06
C LEU A 393 -3.49 -32.16 7.90
N VAL A 394 -3.17 -32.60 6.69
CA VAL A 394 -4.04 -32.45 5.51
C VAL A 394 -5.38 -33.18 5.72
N GLN A 395 -5.36 -34.35 6.36
CA GLN A 395 -6.57 -35.12 6.66
C GLN A 395 -7.37 -34.56 7.84
N ASP A 396 -6.73 -33.78 8.70
CA ASP A 396 -7.41 -33.08 9.80
C ASP A 396 -8.35 -32.01 9.24
N LYS A 397 -9.64 -32.08 9.59
CA LYS A 397 -10.65 -31.14 9.09
C LYS A 397 -10.54 -29.76 9.72
N GLU A 398 -10.02 -29.66 10.94
CA GLU A 398 -9.87 -28.38 11.63
C GLU A 398 -8.65 -27.61 11.12
N VAL A 399 -7.61 -28.33 10.64
CA VAL A 399 -6.35 -27.72 10.18
C VAL A 399 -6.23 -27.69 8.66
N GLY A 400 -6.35 -28.83 7.99
CA GLY A 400 -6.12 -28.98 6.55
C GLY A 400 -7.39 -28.99 5.70
N GLY A 401 -8.57 -28.88 6.31
CA GLY A 401 -9.85 -28.97 5.60
C GLY A 401 -10.16 -30.37 5.04
N GLY A 402 -9.41 -31.40 5.47
CA GLY A 402 -9.63 -32.80 5.12
C GLY A 402 -9.26 -33.20 3.68
N LYS A 403 -8.52 -32.37 2.94
CA LYS A 403 -8.06 -32.70 1.58
C LYS A 403 -6.79 -31.96 1.21
N TYR A 404 -5.96 -32.60 0.39
CA TYR A 404 -4.81 -31.94 -0.22
C TYR A 404 -5.28 -30.89 -1.23
N VAL A 405 -4.71 -29.68 -1.17
CA VAL A 405 -5.00 -28.58 -2.09
C VAL A 405 -3.76 -28.30 -2.92
N THR A 406 -3.88 -28.49 -4.24
CA THR A 406 -2.82 -28.15 -5.20
C THR A 406 -2.69 -26.64 -5.32
N GLY A 407 -1.46 -26.15 -5.28
CA GLY A 407 -1.15 -24.76 -5.59
C GLY A 407 0.34 -24.59 -5.79
N GLU A 408 0.72 -23.64 -6.65
CA GLU A 408 2.12 -23.29 -6.84
C GLU A 408 2.69 -22.68 -5.55
N LYS A 409 3.89 -23.12 -5.18
CA LYS A 409 4.65 -22.63 -4.03
C LYS A 409 6.05 -22.28 -4.48
N LEU A 410 6.64 -21.28 -3.83
CA LEU A 410 8.07 -21.01 -3.95
C LEU A 410 8.81 -21.99 -3.05
N VAL A 411 9.58 -22.90 -3.65
CA VAL A 411 10.23 -24.02 -2.94
C VAL A 411 11.74 -23.91 -3.09
N GLN A 412 12.45 -24.04 -1.97
CA GLN A 412 13.90 -24.20 -1.93
C GLN A 412 14.21 -25.70 -1.83
N HIS A 413 14.84 -26.27 -2.86
CA HIS A 413 15.23 -27.68 -2.91
C HIS A 413 16.55 -27.86 -3.67
N LEU A 414 17.16 -29.04 -3.58
CA LEU A 414 18.47 -29.35 -4.18
C LEU A 414 18.40 -30.07 -5.53
N TYR A 415 17.23 -30.52 -5.98
CA TYR A 415 17.08 -31.17 -7.31
C TYR A 415 17.63 -30.31 -8.46
N PRO A 416 18.09 -30.88 -9.58
CA PRO A 416 18.45 -30.09 -10.75
C PRO A 416 17.30 -29.20 -11.23
N LYS A 417 17.61 -27.99 -11.71
CA LYS A 417 16.65 -27.02 -12.25
C LYS A 417 16.90 -26.92 -13.75
N LYS A 418 15.82 -26.90 -14.52
CA LYS A 418 15.88 -26.82 -15.97
C LYS A 418 15.23 -25.53 -16.45
N ASN A 419 15.84 -24.87 -17.42
CA ASN A 419 15.33 -23.62 -17.99
C ASN A 419 15.01 -22.56 -16.91
N TYR A 420 15.90 -22.43 -15.92
CA TYR A 420 15.75 -21.53 -14.78
C TYR A 420 16.11 -20.11 -15.19
N VAL A 421 15.13 -19.20 -15.08
CA VAL A 421 15.34 -17.78 -15.40
C VAL A 421 15.93 -17.06 -14.18
N VAL A 422 17.09 -16.41 -14.38
CA VAL A 422 17.86 -15.76 -13.31
C VAL A 422 18.54 -14.48 -13.78
N HIS A 423 18.54 -13.46 -12.92
CA HIS A 423 19.34 -12.25 -13.14
C HIS A 423 20.83 -12.52 -12.90
N TYR A 424 21.72 -11.97 -13.72
CA TYR A 424 23.16 -12.27 -13.70
C TYR A 424 23.79 -12.11 -12.30
N ARG A 425 23.40 -11.08 -11.53
CA ARG A 425 23.92 -10.86 -10.15
C ARG A 425 23.56 -11.98 -9.19
N ALA A 426 22.37 -12.58 -9.33
CA ALA A 426 21.97 -13.73 -8.53
C ALA A 426 22.73 -14.99 -8.99
N LEU A 427 22.94 -15.16 -10.30
CA LEU A 427 23.75 -16.27 -10.83
C LEU A 427 25.21 -16.18 -10.36
N GLN A 428 25.82 -14.99 -10.33
CA GLN A 428 27.15 -14.76 -9.75
C GLN A 428 27.21 -15.18 -8.27
N LEU A 429 26.15 -14.93 -7.49
CA LEU A 429 26.08 -15.42 -6.12
C LEU A 429 26.05 -16.95 -6.09
N TYR A 430 25.25 -17.59 -6.93
CA TYR A 430 25.14 -19.05 -6.96
C TYR A 430 26.49 -19.69 -7.33
N MET A 431 27.14 -19.22 -8.40
CA MET A 431 28.44 -19.72 -8.84
C MET A 431 29.54 -19.54 -7.78
N ARG A 432 29.51 -18.46 -7.01
CA ARG A 432 30.48 -18.23 -5.92
C ARG A 432 30.29 -19.18 -4.74
N GLN A 433 29.08 -19.67 -4.52
CA GLN A 433 28.75 -20.58 -3.42
C GLN A 433 28.95 -22.06 -3.80
N GLY A 434 29.12 -22.36 -5.10
CA GLY A 434 29.41 -23.70 -5.62
C GLY A 434 28.29 -24.25 -6.47
#